data_AF-A0A556P6F3-F1
#
_entry.id   AF-A0A556P6F3-F1
#
_cell.length_a   1.000
_cell.length_b   1.000
_cell.length_c   1.000
_cell.angle_alpha   90.00
_cell.angle_beta   90.00
_cell.angle_gamma   90.00
#
_symmetry.space_group_name_H-M   'P 1'
#
loop_
_entity.id
_entity.type
_entity.pdbx_description
1 polymer ?
#
loop_
_entity_poly.entity_id
_entity_poly.type
_entity_poly.pdbx_seq_one_letter_code
_entity_poly.pdbx_strand_id
1 'polypeptide(L)'
;MKVEFEIKAFGEEKIDDYNDSFKGYEVARNKVLSKEITLGELENYISTIFEEVKGDYGQQPEQLTAKITIRAKEKEGEITYLG
;
A
#
# COMPACT_ATOMS: atom_id res chain seq x y z
N MET A 1 -10.67 -2.94 -13.69
CA MET A 1 -9.84 -1.76 -13.39
C MET A 1 -8.63 -2.25 -12.62
N LYS A 2 -7.39 -1.90 -13.00
CA LYS A 2 -6.25 -2.23 -12.17
C LYS A 2 -6.08 -1.20 -11.08
N VAL A 3 -5.91 -1.69 -9.87
CA VAL A 3 -5.64 -0.92 -8.68
C VAL A 3 -4.27 -1.33 -8.16
N GLU A 4 -3.41 -0.34 -7.98
CA GLU A 4 -2.07 -0.51 -7.45
C GLU A 4 -2.06 -0.04 -5.99
N PHE A 5 -1.53 -0.88 -5.10
CA PHE A 5 -1.41 -0.63 -3.68
C PHE A 5 0.08 -0.53 -3.35
N GLU A 6 0.50 0.61 -2.84
CA GLU A 6 1.85 0.85 -2.34
C GLU A 6 1.74 1.05 -0.83
N ILE A 7 2.29 0.11 -0.06
CA ILE A 7 2.29 0.14 1.40
C ILE A 7 3.72 0.39 1.87
N LYS A 8 3.90 1.36 2.78
CA LYS A 8 5.21 1.68 3.34
C LYS A 8 5.14 1.71 4.86
N ALA A 9 6.07 1.01 5.49
CA ALA A 9 6.36 1.06 6.91
C ALA A 9 7.73 1.68 7.14
N PHE A 10 7.85 2.57 8.12
CA PHE A 10 9.10 3.24 8.46
C PHE A 10 9.17 3.54 9.96
N GLY A 11 10.36 3.45 10.53
CA GLY A 11 10.62 3.84 11.92
C GLY A 11 12.02 3.44 12.38
N GLU A 12 12.39 3.87 13.57
CA GLU A 12 13.65 3.51 14.19
C GLU A 12 13.81 1.98 14.35
N GLU A 13 15.03 1.51 14.17
CA GLU A 13 15.42 0.12 14.43
C GLU A 13 16.63 0.10 15.36
N LYS A 14 16.61 -0.81 16.34
CA LYS A 14 17.73 -1.00 17.25
C LYS A 14 18.58 -2.14 16.72
N ILE A 15 19.81 -1.80 16.31
CA ILE A 15 20.83 -2.77 15.90
C ILE A 15 22.04 -2.53 16.78
N ASP A 16 22.59 -3.60 17.36
CA ASP A 16 23.82 -3.53 18.15
C ASP A 16 24.94 -2.87 17.34
N ASP A 17 25.72 -2.00 18.00
CA ASP A 17 26.82 -1.22 17.42
C ASP A 17 26.44 -0.08 16.45
N TYR A 18 25.15 0.17 16.21
CA TYR A 18 24.68 1.32 15.41
C TYR A 18 23.75 2.24 16.20
N ASN A 19 24.03 3.54 16.15
CA ASN A 19 23.13 4.59 16.67
C ASN A 19 22.25 5.14 15.54
N ASP A 20 21.06 5.63 15.88
CA ASP A 20 20.14 6.33 14.97
C ASP A 20 19.82 5.55 13.67
N SER A 21 19.60 4.25 13.80
CA SER A 21 19.26 3.38 12.67
C SER A 21 17.76 3.39 12.38
N PHE A 22 17.41 3.31 11.09
CA PHE A 22 16.03 3.31 10.62
C PHE A 22 15.80 2.13 9.69
N LYS A 23 14.60 1.54 9.80
CA LYS A 23 14.13 0.50 8.91
C LYS A 23 13.01 1.05 8.03
N GLY A 24 13.11 0.74 6.74
CA GLY A 24 12.03 0.95 5.78
C GLY A 24 11.59 -0.40 5.23
N TYR A 25 10.28 -0.58 5.07
CA TYR A 25 9.70 -1.75 4.41
C TYR A 25 8.63 -1.29 3.43
N GLU A 26 8.67 -1.82 2.22
CA GLU A 26 7.75 -1.44 1.15
C GLU A 26 7.16 -2.68 0.49
N VAL A 27 5.85 -2.64 0.29
CA VAL A 27 5.10 -3.67 -0.43
C VAL A 27 4.29 -3.01 -1.53
N ALA A 28 4.53 -3.44 -2.77
CA ALA A 28 3.76 -3.03 -3.92
C ALA A 28 2.93 -4.22 -4.44
N ARG A 29 1.61 -4.03 -4.58
CA ARG A 29 0.68 -5.06 -5.08
C ARG A 29 -0.25 -4.49 -6.12
N ASN A 30 -0.67 -5.34 -7.05
CA ASN A 30 -1.64 -4.98 -8.07
C ASN A 30 -2.82 -5.93 -8.01
N LYS A 31 -4.03 -5.42 -8.18
CA LYS A 31 -5.24 -6.23 -8.26
C LYS A 31 -6.18 -5.69 -9.34
N VAL A 32 -6.78 -6.59 -10.10
CA VAL A 32 -7.90 -6.24 -10.98
C VAL A 32 -9.17 -6.27 -10.15
N LEU A 33 -9.84 -5.12 -10.05
CA LEU A 33 -11.08 -4.94 -9.29
C LEU A 33 -12.22 -4.50 -10.19
N SER A 34 -13.45 -4.76 -9.72
CA SER A 34 -14.69 -4.25 -10.31
C SER A 34 -14.72 -2.72 -10.26
N LYS A 35 -15.45 -2.09 -11.19
CA LYS A 35 -15.74 -0.65 -11.13
C LYS A 35 -16.71 -0.30 -10.00
N GLU A 36 -17.41 -1.29 -9.46
CA GLU A 36 -18.37 -1.14 -8.36
C GLU A 36 -17.71 -1.22 -6.99
N ILE A 37 -16.37 -1.41 -6.93
CA ILE A 37 -15.64 -1.47 -5.67
C ILE A 37 -15.89 -0.21 -4.84
N THR A 38 -16.18 -0.40 -3.57
CA THR A 38 -16.39 0.68 -2.61
C THR A 38 -15.09 1.05 -1.90
N LEU A 39 -15.06 2.24 -1.29
CA LEU A 39 -13.92 2.65 -0.46
C LEU A 39 -13.72 1.70 0.74
N GLY A 40 -14.81 1.24 1.37
CA GLY A 40 -14.72 0.31 2.50
C GLY A 40 -14.14 -1.05 2.10
N GLU A 41 -14.42 -1.54 0.89
CA GLU A 41 -13.77 -2.76 0.40
C GLU A 41 -12.27 -2.54 0.11
N LEU A 42 -11.88 -1.35 -0.37
CA LEU A 42 -10.47 -0.99 -0.51
C LEU A 42 -9.74 -0.90 0.83
N GLU A 43 -10.39 -0.36 1.87
CA GLU A 43 -9.88 -0.33 3.24
C GLU A 43 -9.61 -1.75 3.75
N ASN A 44 -10.51 -2.71 3.53
CA ASN A 44 -10.31 -4.11 3.92
C ASN A 44 -9.06 -4.72 3.26
N TYR A 45 -8.81 -4.42 1.98
CA TYR A 45 -7.58 -4.85 1.31
C TYR A 45 -6.35 -4.21 1.94
N ILE A 46 -6.38 -2.90 2.20
CA ILE A 46 -5.27 -2.19 2.85
C ILE A 46 -4.99 -2.76 4.25
N SER A 47 -6.02 -2.92 5.08
CA SER A 47 -5.90 -3.46 6.44
C SER A 47 -5.26 -4.84 6.44
N THR A 48 -5.65 -5.70 5.48
CA THR A 48 -5.04 -7.03 5.34
C THR A 48 -3.53 -6.91 5.04
N ILE A 49 -3.15 -6.06 4.08
CA ILE A 49 -1.73 -5.86 3.74
C ILE A 49 -0.96 -5.20 4.90
N PHE A 50 -1.60 -4.31 5.65
CA PHE A 50 -1.01 -3.69 6.84
C PHE A 50 -0.67 -4.72 7.92
N GLU A 51 -1.56 -5.67 8.20
CA GLU A 51 -1.28 -6.73 9.19
C GLU A 51 -0.12 -7.62 8.74
N GLU A 52 -0.07 -7.98 7.45
CA GLU A 52 1.07 -8.70 6.87
C GLU A 52 2.37 -7.91 7.00
N VAL A 53 2.36 -6.62 6.63
CA VAL A 53 3.51 -5.72 6.74
C VAL A 53 3.99 -5.57 8.18
N LYS A 54 3.08 -5.43 9.15
CA LYS A 54 3.45 -5.38 10.58
C LYS A 54 4.12 -6.68 11.02
N GLY A 55 3.60 -7.82 10.59
CA GLY A 55 4.19 -9.14 10.84
C GLY A 55 5.62 -9.24 10.31
N ASP A 56 5.83 -8.86 9.04
CA ASP A 56 7.13 -8.92 8.37
C ASP A 56 8.13 -7.88 8.91
N TYR A 57 7.66 -6.70 9.28
CA TYR A 57 8.49 -5.63 9.84
C TYR A 57 9.10 -6.05 11.18
N GLY A 58 8.40 -6.91 11.93
CA GLY A 58 8.85 -7.53 13.18
C GLY A 58 8.66 -6.67 14.43
N GLN A 59 8.26 -5.41 14.27
CA GLN A 59 7.94 -4.47 15.35
C GLN A 59 6.89 -3.46 14.86
N GLN A 60 6.32 -2.68 15.77
CA GLN A 60 5.38 -1.62 15.37
C GLN A 60 6.15 -0.49 14.67
N PRO A 61 5.89 -0.18 13.39
CA PRO A 61 6.53 0.95 12.73
C PRO A 61 5.94 2.27 13.25
N GLU A 62 6.74 3.34 13.22
CA GLU A 62 6.29 4.70 13.56
C GLU A 62 5.30 5.23 12.53
N GLN A 63 5.55 4.91 11.26
CA GLN A 63 4.68 5.26 10.14
C GLN A 63 4.28 4.01 9.39
N LEU A 64 2.99 3.86 9.14
CA LEU A 64 2.43 2.83 8.29
C LEU A 64 1.40 3.48 7.37
N THR A 65 1.70 3.51 6.07
CA THR A 65 0.93 4.28 5.09
C THR A 65 0.56 3.42 3.89
N ALA A 66 -0.56 3.77 3.27
CA ALA A 66 -1.03 3.18 2.03
C ALA A 66 -1.26 4.27 0.98
N LYS A 67 -0.81 4.01 -0.23
CA LYS A 67 -1.14 4.79 -1.42
C LYS A 67 -1.83 3.87 -2.41
N ILE A 68 -3.02 4.28 -2.85
CA ILE A 68 -3.80 3.57 -3.86
C ILE A 68 -3.73 4.38 -5.15
N THR A 69 -3.37 3.72 -6.24
CA THR A 69 -3.36 4.32 -7.57
C THR A 69 -4.36 3.61 -8.47
N ILE A 70 -5.28 4.39 -9.03
CA ILE A 70 -6.16 3.98 -10.13
C ILE A 70 -5.84 4.89 -11.30
N ARG A 71 -5.48 4.30 -12.44
CA ARG A 71 -5.18 5.07 -13.66
C ARG A 71 -6.37 4.99 -14.61
N ALA A 72 -6.73 6.13 -15.19
CA ALA A 72 -7.73 6.22 -16.22
C ALA A 72 -7.28 7.21 -17.29
N LYS A 73 -7.85 7.08 -18.49
CA LYS A 73 -7.70 8.05 -19.58
C LYS A 73 -9.08 8.39 -20.14
N GLU A 74 -9.20 9.59 -20.68
CA GLU A 74 -10.35 9.98 -21.49
C GLU A 74 -10.09 9.60 -22.96
N LYS A 75 -11.13 9.11 -23.62
CA LYS A 75 -11.15 8.92 -25.06
C LYS A 75 -12.57 9.13 -25.59
N GLU A 76 -12.74 10.12 -26.47
CA GLU A 76 -14.01 10.41 -27.15
C GLU A 76 -15.19 10.70 -26.20
N GLY A 77 -14.90 11.36 -25.07
CA GLY A 77 -15.86 11.68 -24.02
C GLY A 77 -16.06 10.56 -22.98
N GLU A 78 -15.43 9.40 -23.16
CA GLU A 78 -15.57 8.25 -22.27
C GLU A 78 -14.32 8.02 -21.41
N ILE A 79 -14.51 7.77 -20.11
CA ILE A 79 -13.43 7.39 -19.20
C ILE A 79 -13.17 5.89 -19.30
N THR A 80 -11.95 5.54 -19.70
CA THR A 80 -11.45 4.16 -19.71
C THR A 80 -10.41 3.98 -18.61
N TYR A 81 -10.65 3.02 -17.72
CA TYR A 81 -9.67 2.64 -16.70
C TYR A 81 -8.55 1.79 -17.32
N LEU A 82 -7.32 2.07 -16.93
CA LEU A 82 -6.13 1.39 -17.38
C LEU A 82 -5.82 0.16 -16.53
N GLY A 83 -5.08 -0.77 -17.11
CA GLY A 83 -4.50 -1.94 -16.46
C GLY A 83 -3.06 -2.16 -16.88
#